data_AF-A0A924S1S0-F1
#
_entry.id   AF-A0A924S1S0-F1
#
_cell.length_a   1.000
_cell.length_b   1.000
_cell.length_c   1.000
_cell.angle_alpha   90.00
_cell.angle_beta   90.00
_cell.angle_gamma   90.00
#
_symmetry.space_group_name_H-M   'P 1'
#
loop_
_entity.id
_entity.type
_entity.pdbx_description
1 polymer ?
#
loop_
_entity_poly.entity_id
_entity_poly.type
_entity_poly.pdbx_seq_one_letter_code
_entity_poly.pdbx_strand_id
1 'polypeptide(L)'
;MTGLLWFFRKWFWIVLAWFKAFANKPLVIPMPVDGRSGADSGAPLLVPVPLSQAIPGLPIDRVLACKAEDIPADERSASKTGFYKFQVWLYSAYSPMQAGLPSIRPDPDRALAKAYTWLHRTQFGPPTLPAEYLGSPDLGGLAVRGPYACYTRRCADGRFEWDLESLRGFAQHEGLVPLGARVLFEVDATQRVLRAVAIDSALGRCTPGDSGWELAKRLALCSATTHLSLVRHFNWVHLASGAHLAIATRNRLPAAHPLMRLLWPYLYATQQSNDTVTRGQMLRGGDFETTFSFNFEGMCQLFDRSYGECNFVMNDPVADARARQVVDQGFDTPTEHNLAALFNVMLDHAREYLALYYPVAAQGKSIEDLQSDTALKAWLDELNHLVPNGVGLRSDALSFEGLARLVASVI
;
A
#
# COMPACT_ATOMS: atom_id res chain seq x y z
N MET A 1 29.82 -15.23 15.93
CA MET A 1 29.71 -13.81 16.29
C MET A 1 29.56 -13.72 17.82
N THR A 2 30.37 -12.94 18.53
CA THR A 2 30.32 -12.92 20.01
C THR A 2 29.02 -12.25 20.49
N GLY A 3 28.46 -12.70 21.62
CA GLY A 3 27.24 -12.10 22.19
C GLY A 3 27.36 -10.60 22.47
N LEU A 4 28.59 -10.13 22.69
CA LEU A 4 28.92 -8.72 22.88
C LEU A 4 28.72 -7.88 21.61
N LEU A 5 29.16 -8.35 20.44
CA LEU A 5 28.99 -7.62 19.18
C LEU A 5 27.50 -7.46 18.82
N TRP A 6 26.71 -8.51 19.04
CA TRP A 6 25.27 -8.46 18.85
C TRP A 6 24.59 -7.46 19.79
N PHE A 7 25.01 -7.40 21.05
CA PHE A 7 24.48 -6.43 22.01
C PHE A 7 24.65 -4.98 21.53
N PHE A 8 25.86 -4.60 21.09
CA PHE A 8 26.12 -3.25 20.59
C PHE A 8 25.31 -2.94 19.32
N ARG A 9 25.27 -3.87 18.37
CA ARG A 9 24.49 -3.71 17.13
C ARG A 9 23.00 -3.54 17.40
N LYS A 10 22.44 -4.38 18.28
CA LYS A 10 21.05 -4.26 18.71
C LYS A 10 20.79 -2.87 19.29
N TRP A 11 21.61 -2.42 20.24
CA TRP A 11 21.41 -1.11 20.88
C TRP A 11 21.54 0.05 19.90
N PHE A 12 22.45 -0.03 18.93
CA PHE A 12 22.55 0.96 17.86
C PHE A 12 21.22 1.13 17.10
N TRP A 13 20.64 0.03 16.62
CA TRP A 13 19.37 0.07 15.89
C TRP A 13 18.20 0.54 16.77
N ILE A 14 18.19 0.16 18.05
CA ILE A 14 17.18 0.60 19.03
C ILE A 14 17.22 2.11 19.24
N VAL A 15 18.42 2.67 19.46
CA VAL A 15 18.58 4.11 19.68
C VAL A 15 18.21 4.89 18.42
N LEU A 16 18.59 4.39 17.24
CA LEU A 16 18.24 5.02 15.97
C LEU A 16 16.72 5.01 15.74
N ALA A 17 16.05 3.88 15.98
CA ALA A 17 14.59 3.77 15.85
C ALA A 17 13.86 4.69 16.85
N TRP A 18 14.31 4.71 18.10
CA TRP A 18 13.78 5.60 19.13
C TRP A 18 13.94 7.08 18.75
N PHE A 19 15.14 7.48 18.31
CA PHE A 19 15.42 8.85 17.89
C PHE A 19 14.54 9.26 16.70
N LYS A 20 14.35 8.37 15.71
CA LYS A 20 13.47 8.62 14.57
C LYS A 20 12.02 8.86 15.02
N ALA A 21 11.50 8.05 15.94
CA ALA A 21 10.16 8.23 16.47
C ALA A 21 10.02 9.55 17.24
N PHE A 22 10.97 9.83 18.13
CA PHE A 22 11.00 11.05 18.93
C PHE A 22 11.14 12.34 18.10
N ALA A 23 11.97 12.30 17.05
CA ALA A 23 12.23 13.45 16.20
C ALA A 23 11.15 13.69 15.13
N ASN A 24 10.21 12.75 14.95
CA ASN A 24 9.16 12.89 13.95
C ASN A 24 8.15 13.95 14.39
N LYS A 25 7.97 14.97 13.55
CA LYS A 25 7.02 16.07 13.81
C LYS A 25 5.92 16.05 12.75
N PRO A 26 4.69 16.47 13.10
CA PRO A 26 3.65 16.72 12.10
C PRO A 26 4.19 17.62 10.97
N LEU A 27 3.87 17.25 9.74
CA LEU A 27 4.23 18.04 8.58
C LEU A 27 3.32 19.28 8.51
N VAL A 28 3.91 20.45 8.30
CA VAL A 28 3.14 21.64 7.94
C VAL A 28 2.86 21.57 6.44
N ILE A 29 1.58 21.52 6.08
CA ILE A 29 1.14 21.51 4.68
C ILE A 29 0.99 22.96 4.23
N PRO A 30 1.80 23.45 3.29
CA PRO A 30 1.66 24.82 2.78
C PRO A 30 0.40 24.92 1.93
N MET A 31 -0.06 26.13 1.66
CA MET A 31 -1.06 26.34 0.61
C MET A 31 -0.46 25.96 -0.74
N PRO A 32 -1.25 25.40 -1.68
CA PRO A 32 -0.80 25.25 -3.05
C PRO A 32 -0.46 26.64 -3.59
N VAL A 33 0.72 26.78 -4.19
CA VAL A 33 1.16 28.05 -4.80
C VAL A 33 1.04 27.96 -6.32
N ASP A 34 0.60 29.04 -6.94
CA ASP A 34 0.68 29.20 -8.39
C ASP A 34 2.17 29.36 -8.77
N GLY A 35 2.82 28.23 -8.99
CA GLY A 35 4.25 28.11 -9.32
C GLY A 35 4.49 26.86 -10.16
N ARG A 36 3.58 26.66 -11.12
CA ARG A 36 3.29 25.41 -11.84
C ARG A 36 4.55 24.71 -12.36
N SER A 37 4.46 23.39 -12.44
CA SER A 37 5.03 22.64 -13.53
C SER A 37 4.06 22.87 -14.73
N GLY A 38 4.38 23.73 -15.71
CA GLY A 38 3.49 24.08 -16.84
C GLY A 38 3.70 25.47 -17.51
N ALA A 39 2.93 25.73 -18.58
CA ALA A 39 3.15 26.82 -19.56
C ALA A 39 3.13 28.26 -19.01
N ASP A 40 2.39 28.54 -17.92
CA ASP A 40 2.22 29.91 -17.41
C ASP A 40 3.28 30.32 -16.36
N SER A 41 4.04 29.36 -15.81
CA SER A 41 5.08 29.60 -14.79
C SER A 41 6.51 29.39 -15.29
N GLY A 42 6.66 28.72 -16.44
CA GLY A 42 7.95 28.34 -17.01
C GLY A 42 8.66 27.17 -16.31
N ALA A 43 8.12 26.61 -15.22
CA ALA A 43 8.68 25.39 -14.64
C ALA A 43 8.23 24.15 -15.43
N PRO A 44 9.09 23.14 -15.62
CA PRO A 44 8.75 21.96 -16.42
C PRO A 44 7.66 21.12 -15.73
N LEU A 45 6.79 20.49 -16.53
CA LEU A 45 5.85 19.46 -16.05
C LEU A 45 6.61 18.36 -15.29
N LEU A 46 6.01 17.80 -14.23
CA LEU A 46 6.54 16.59 -13.62
C LEU A 46 6.33 15.43 -14.59
N VAL A 47 7.43 14.90 -15.13
CA VAL A 47 7.39 13.75 -16.05
C VAL A 47 7.94 12.54 -15.30
N PRO A 48 7.08 11.59 -14.89
CA PRO A 48 7.56 10.40 -14.23
C PRO A 48 8.37 9.54 -15.21
N VAL A 49 9.43 8.93 -14.71
CA VAL A 49 10.32 8.05 -15.46
C VAL A 49 10.34 6.66 -14.82
N PRO A 50 10.76 5.62 -15.56
CA PRO A 50 11.01 4.31 -14.97
C PRO A 50 11.85 4.39 -13.68
N LEU A 51 11.52 3.57 -12.69
CA LEU A 51 12.18 3.59 -11.38
C LEU A 51 13.69 3.32 -11.49
N SER A 52 14.11 2.53 -12.48
CA SER A 52 15.50 2.31 -12.85
C SER A 52 16.26 3.57 -13.25
N GLN A 53 15.56 4.56 -13.79
CA GLN A 53 16.11 5.87 -14.13
C GLN A 53 16.04 6.86 -12.95
N ALA A 54 14.96 6.83 -12.16
CA ALA A 54 14.80 7.72 -11.00
C ALA A 54 15.72 7.34 -9.82
N ILE A 55 15.96 6.04 -9.64
CA ILE A 55 16.73 5.48 -8.52
C ILE A 55 17.73 4.46 -9.07
N PRO A 56 18.96 4.91 -9.40
CA PRO A 56 20.01 4.01 -9.86
C PRO A 56 20.25 2.86 -8.89
N GLY A 57 20.26 1.63 -9.43
CA GLY A 57 20.40 0.40 -8.65
C GLY A 57 19.10 -0.39 -8.46
N LEU A 58 17.94 0.15 -8.84
CA LEU A 58 16.66 -0.59 -8.88
C LEU A 58 16.31 -0.99 -10.33
N PRO A 59 16.47 -2.26 -10.74
CA PRO A 59 16.17 -2.69 -12.11
C PRO A 59 14.65 -2.91 -12.30
N ILE A 60 13.86 -1.86 -12.16
CA ILE A 60 12.40 -1.87 -12.30
C ILE A 60 12.01 -0.82 -13.34
N ASP A 61 11.40 -1.26 -14.45
CA ASP A 61 11.19 -0.41 -15.62
C ASP A 61 9.72 0.00 -15.81
N ARG A 62 8.77 -0.77 -15.28
CA ARG A 62 7.33 -0.51 -15.42
C ARG A 62 6.81 0.45 -14.36
N VAL A 63 7.37 0.40 -13.15
CA VAL A 63 7.01 1.32 -12.07
C VAL A 63 7.60 2.69 -12.40
N LEU A 64 6.75 3.72 -12.42
CA LEU A 64 7.17 5.08 -12.72
C LEU A 64 7.33 5.91 -11.44
N ALA A 65 8.31 6.80 -11.41
CA ALA A 65 8.57 7.71 -10.29
C ALA A 65 9.17 9.04 -10.76
N CYS A 66 9.09 10.05 -9.90
CA CYS A 66 9.77 11.33 -10.12
C CYS A 66 11.27 11.21 -9.81
N LYS A 67 12.14 11.81 -10.64
CA LYS A 67 13.56 11.89 -10.32
C LYS A 67 13.78 12.81 -9.12
N ALA A 68 14.82 12.55 -8.34
CA ALA A 68 15.11 13.33 -7.14
C ALA A 68 15.33 14.83 -7.43
N GLU A 69 15.94 15.17 -8.57
CA GLU A 69 16.13 16.55 -9.03
C GLU A 69 14.83 17.26 -9.45
N ASP A 70 13.84 16.49 -9.90
CA ASP A 70 12.55 16.96 -10.39
C ASP A 70 11.51 17.06 -9.26
N ILE A 71 11.81 16.56 -8.05
CA ILE A 71 10.93 16.71 -6.89
C ILE A 71 10.69 18.21 -6.62
N PRO A 72 9.41 18.64 -6.48
CA PRO A 72 9.08 20.04 -6.24
C PRO A 72 9.84 20.65 -5.05
N ALA A 73 10.26 21.91 -5.19
CA ALA A 73 11.08 22.59 -4.18
C ALA A 73 10.39 22.69 -2.81
N ASP A 74 9.06 22.83 -2.80
CA ASP A 74 8.23 22.85 -1.59
C ASP A 74 8.16 21.49 -0.89
N GLU A 75 8.30 20.38 -1.61
CA GLU A 75 8.34 19.04 -1.00
C GLU A 75 9.75 18.63 -0.57
N ARG A 76 10.78 19.22 -1.18
CA ARG A 76 12.18 18.82 -0.96
C ARG A 76 12.64 19.09 0.47
N SER A 77 13.30 18.10 1.05
CA SER A 77 13.91 18.22 2.38
C SER A 77 15.33 17.68 2.40
N ALA A 78 16.32 18.58 2.26
CA ALA A 78 17.74 18.21 2.23
C ALA A 78 18.17 17.45 3.49
N SER A 79 17.66 17.81 4.66
CA SER A 79 17.94 17.12 5.92
C SER A 79 17.41 15.69 5.93
N LYS A 80 16.16 15.48 5.48
CA LYS A 80 15.59 14.13 5.35
C LYS A 80 16.35 13.31 4.32
N THR A 81 16.63 13.87 3.14
CA THR A 81 17.40 13.20 2.09
C THR A 81 18.80 12.79 2.58
N GLY A 82 19.50 13.69 3.28
CA GLY A 82 20.82 13.40 3.86
C GLY A 82 20.76 12.30 4.92
N PHE A 83 19.81 12.39 5.86
CA PHE A 83 19.61 11.38 6.90
C PHE A 83 19.29 10.00 6.30
N TYR A 84 18.42 9.94 5.28
CA TYR A 84 18.06 8.67 4.65
C TYR A 84 19.18 8.08 3.79
N LYS A 85 19.96 8.88 3.08
CA LYS A 85 21.18 8.39 2.41
C LYS A 85 22.14 7.76 3.42
N PHE A 86 22.30 8.39 4.58
CA PHE A 86 23.08 7.82 5.68
C PHE A 86 22.46 6.52 6.23
N GLN A 87 21.13 6.46 6.39
CA GLN A 87 20.43 5.25 6.83
C GLN A 87 20.60 4.08 5.84
N VAL A 88 20.45 4.32 4.53
CA VAL A 88 20.68 3.30 3.48
C VAL A 88 22.13 2.81 3.51
N TRP A 89 23.08 3.72 3.67
CA TRP A 89 24.49 3.35 3.84
C TRP A 89 24.69 2.48 5.11
N LEU A 90 24.04 2.82 6.22
CA LEU A 90 24.08 2.01 7.45
C LEU A 90 23.50 0.62 7.25
N TYR A 91 22.42 0.46 6.48
CA TYR A 91 21.88 -0.87 6.16
C TYR A 91 22.87 -1.72 5.38
N SER A 92 23.63 -1.11 4.47
CA SER A 92 24.68 -1.83 3.74
C SER A 92 25.87 -2.18 4.66
N ALA A 93 26.32 -1.24 5.49
CA ALA A 93 27.49 -1.42 6.36
C ALA A 93 27.22 -2.29 7.60
N TYR A 94 25.98 -2.25 8.12
CA TYR A 94 25.56 -2.90 9.36
C TYR A 94 24.25 -3.68 9.20
N SER A 95 24.11 -4.41 8.09
CA SER A 95 22.87 -5.10 7.70
C SER A 95 22.20 -5.85 8.85
N PRO A 96 20.88 -5.73 9.03
CA PRO A 96 20.14 -6.51 10.02
C PRO A 96 20.13 -8.02 9.69
N MET A 97 20.29 -8.40 8.42
CA MET A 97 20.43 -9.81 8.02
C MET A 97 21.88 -10.28 8.16
N GLN A 98 22.13 -11.22 9.07
CA GLN A 98 23.47 -11.75 9.33
C GLN A 98 23.40 -13.25 9.63
N ALA A 99 24.42 -13.98 9.20
CA ALA A 99 24.58 -15.39 9.57
C ALA A 99 24.85 -15.52 11.09
N GLY A 100 24.28 -16.57 11.70
CA GLY A 100 24.53 -16.92 13.09
C GLY A 100 23.86 -16.01 14.13
N LEU A 101 22.77 -15.32 13.77
CA LEU A 101 21.93 -14.60 14.72
C LEU A 101 21.27 -15.58 15.71
N PRO A 102 21.02 -15.17 16.97
CA PRO A 102 20.30 -16.01 17.92
C PRO A 102 18.90 -16.34 17.41
N SER A 103 18.46 -17.59 17.57
CA SER A 103 17.09 -17.99 17.24
C SER A 103 16.06 -17.13 17.98
N ILE A 104 14.97 -16.81 17.28
CA ILE A 104 13.80 -16.16 17.89
C ILE A 104 13.18 -17.14 18.90
N ARG A 105 12.75 -16.61 20.05
CA ARG A 105 12.09 -17.44 21.07
C ARG A 105 10.75 -17.93 20.49
N PRO A 106 10.39 -19.22 20.67
CA PRO A 106 9.09 -19.73 20.21
C PRO A 106 7.88 -19.05 20.88
N ASP A 107 8.07 -18.60 22.12
CA ASP A 107 7.09 -17.82 22.87
C ASP A 107 7.06 -16.37 22.33
N PRO A 108 5.95 -15.94 21.69
CA PRO A 108 5.84 -14.62 21.07
C PRO A 108 5.91 -13.48 22.10
N ASP A 109 5.40 -13.67 23.32
CA ASP A 109 5.43 -12.63 24.36
C ASP A 109 6.86 -12.39 24.85
N ARG A 110 7.63 -13.48 25.01
CA ARG A 110 9.06 -13.37 25.33
C ARG A 110 9.87 -12.79 24.17
N ALA A 111 9.52 -13.12 22.92
CA ALA A 111 10.14 -12.54 21.75
C ALA A 111 9.89 -11.02 21.68
N LEU A 112 8.63 -10.60 21.88
CA LEU A 112 8.22 -9.20 21.91
C LEU A 112 8.85 -8.44 23.08
N ALA A 113 8.87 -8.99 24.29
CA ALA A 113 9.54 -8.37 25.44
C ALA A 113 11.03 -8.13 25.18
N LYS A 114 11.69 -9.03 24.45
CA LYS A 114 13.10 -8.89 24.05
C LYS A 114 13.28 -7.85 22.94
N ALA A 115 12.36 -7.78 21.97
CA ALA A 115 12.41 -6.82 20.87
C ALA A 115 12.07 -5.40 21.32
N TYR A 116 10.96 -5.23 22.05
CA TYR A 116 10.47 -3.97 22.59
C TYR A 116 11.03 -3.71 24.00
N THR A 117 12.27 -3.23 24.02
CA THR A 117 12.95 -2.77 25.24
C THR A 117 12.21 -1.62 25.93
N TRP A 118 12.61 -1.31 27.17
CA TRP A 118 12.07 -0.17 27.92
C TRP A 118 12.14 1.15 27.14
N LEU A 119 13.18 1.36 26.32
CA LEU A 119 13.35 2.59 25.54
C LEU A 119 12.25 2.73 24.47
N HIS A 120 11.93 1.69 23.72
CA HIS A 120 10.83 1.73 22.74
C HIS A 120 9.50 2.05 23.42
N ARG A 121 9.27 1.48 24.61
CA ARG A 121 8.04 1.67 25.39
C ARG A 121 7.84 3.10 25.88
N THR A 122 8.88 3.95 25.84
CA THR A 122 8.73 5.40 26.09
C THR A 122 8.08 6.14 24.92
N GLN A 123 8.06 5.57 23.72
CA GLN A 123 7.50 6.19 22.52
C GLN A 123 6.24 5.47 22.03
N PHE A 124 6.18 4.14 22.12
CA PHE A 124 5.03 3.35 21.69
C PHE A 124 4.92 2.03 22.48
N GLY A 125 3.68 1.60 22.75
CA GLY A 125 3.40 0.31 23.37
C GLY A 125 3.82 -0.87 22.47
N PRO A 126 4.17 -2.04 23.04
CA PRO A 126 4.36 -3.24 22.24
C PRO A 126 3.03 -3.65 21.60
N PRO A 127 3.05 -4.30 20.42
CA PRO A 127 1.84 -4.86 19.84
C PRO A 127 1.26 -5.92 20.79
N THR A 128 -0.07 -5.96 20.90
CA THR A 128 -0.81 -7.00 21.61
C THR A 128 -1.46 -7.92 20.59
N LEU A 129 -1.34 -9.23 20.80
CA LEU A 129 -2.07 -10.21 20.00
C LEU A 129 -3.47 -10.38 20.64
N PRO A 130 -4.56 -10.04 19.93
CA PRO A 130 -5.90 -10.25 20.47
C PRO A 130 -6.15 -11.73 20.81
N ALA A 131 -6.92 -11.99 21.86
CA ALA A 131 -7.12 -13.34 22.41
C ALA A 131 -7.72 -14.31 21.38
N GLU A 132 -8.57 -13.80 20.50
CA GLU A 132 -9.20 -14.53 19.39
C GLU A 132 -8.21 -15.02 18.33
N TYR A 133 -6.97 -14.51 18.31
CA TYR A 133 -5.90 -14.95 17.41
C TYR A 133 -4.83 -15.78 18.12
N LEU A 134 -5.04 -16.17 19.38
CA LEU A 134 -4.13 -17.06 20.09
C LEU A 134 -4.18 -18.47 19.50
N GLY A 135 -2.99 -19.10 19.40
CA GLY A 135 -2.84 -20.45 18.89
C GLY A 135 -2.60 -20.47 17.38
N SER A 136 -3.60 -20.91 16.62
CA SER A 136 -3.50 -21.08 15.18
C SER A 136 -4.24 -19.97 14.43
N PRO A 137 -3.70 -19.46 13.30
CA PRO A 137 -4.41 -18.48 12.50
C PRO A 137 -5.78 -18.97 12.04
N ASP A 138 -6.84 -18.27 12.42
CA ASP A 138 -8.17 -18.42 11.83
C ASP A 138 -8.20 -17.70 10.48
N LEU A 139 -7.84 -18.42 9.41
CA LEU A 139 -7.84 -17.85 8.06
C LEU A 139 -9.24 -17.43 7.61
N GLY A 140 -10.29 -18.10 8.09
CA GLY A 140 -11.68 -17.76 7.74
C GLY A 140 -12.10 -16.42 8.34
N GLY A 141 -11.78 -16.20 9.62
CA GLY A 141 -11.96 -14.91 10.26
C GLY A 141 -11.12 -13.80 9.62
N LEU A 142 -9.86 -14.07 9.29
CA LEU A 142 -8.98 -13.11 8.60
C LEU A 142 -9.43 -12.82 7.16
N ALA A 143 -10.12 -13.75 6.48
CA ALA A 143 -10.69 -13.54 5.16
C ALA A 143 -11.81 -12.48 5.11
N VAL A 144 -12.32 -12.05 6.25
CA VAL A 144 -13.39 -11.03 6.32
C VAL A 144 -13.05 -9.87 7.26
N ARG A 145 -11.85 -9.90 7.86
CA ARG A 145 -11.39 -8.92 8.87
C ARG A 145 -10.00 -8.39 8.57
N GLY A 146 -9.75 -7.17 9.04
CA GLY A 146 -8.46 -6.52 8.89
C GLY A 146 -8.07 -6.35 7.42
N PRO A 147 -6.77 -6.29 7.11
CA PRO A 147 -6.32 -5.94 5.77
C PRO A 147 -6.38 -7.10 4.77
N TYR A 148 -6.66 -8.34 5.21
CA TYR A 148 -6.70 -9.51 4.32
C TYR A 148 -8.07 -9.72 3.67
N ALA A 149 -9.12 -9.03 4.14
CA ALA A 149 -10.46 -9.12 3.57
C ALA A 149 -10.50 -8.82 2.06
N CYS A 150 -9.60 -7.93 1.61
CA CYS A 150 -9.48 -7.52 0.22
C CYS A 150 -9.02 -8.63 -0.74
N TYR A 151 -8.53 -9.78 -0.25
CA TYR A 151 -8.18 -10.94 -1.08
C TYR A 151 -9.36 -11.88 -1.36
N THR A 152 -10.38 -11.85 -0.51
CA THR A 152 -11.50 -12.77 -0.59
C THR A 152 -12.32 -12.48 -1.82
N ARG A 153 -12.41 -13.46 -2.72
CA ARG A 153 -13.23 -13.40 -3.94
C ARG A 153 -13.99 -14.69 -4.15
N ARG A 154 -15.12 -14.62 -4.84
CA ARG A 154 -15.93 -15.79 -5.19
C ARG A 154 -15.31 -16.56 -6.35
N CYS A 155 -15.33 -17.89 -6.24
CA CYS A 155 -14.93 -18.83 -7.27
C CYS A 155 -16.11 -19.15 -8.20
N ALA A 156 -15.82 -19.65 -9.40
CA ALA A 156 -16.84 -20.07 -10.36
C ALA A 156 -17.73 -21.23 -9.84
N ASP A 157 -17.20 -22.06 -8.92
CA ASP A 157 -17.93 -23.16 -8.27
C ASP A 157 -18.76 -22.72 -7.05
N GLY A 158 -18.80 -21.41 -6.76
CA GLY A 158 -19.56 -20.83 -5.66
C GLY A 158 -18.82 -20.78 -4.33
N ARG A 159 -17.62 -21.36 -4.20
CA ARG A 159 -16.76 -21.19 -3.01
C ARG A 159 -16.09 -19.81 -2.99
N PHE A 160 -15.30 -19.55 -1.96
CA PHE A 160 -14.48 -18.33 -1.85
C PHE A 160 -13.01 -18.68 -1.78
N GLU A 161 -12.13 -17.77 -2.18
CA GLU A 161 -10.70 -18.01 -2.12
C GLU A 161 -9.85 -16.80 -1.82
N TRP A 162 -8.65 -17.10 -1.31
CA TRP A 162 -7.47 -16.29 -1.50
C TRP A 162 -6.60 -16.97 -2.54
N ASP A 163 -6.14 -16.22 -3.54
CA ASP A 163 -5.25 -16.73 -4.57
C ASP A 163 -3.99 -15.86 -4.62
N LEU A 164 -2.89 -16.45 -4.14
CA LEU A 164 -1.57 -15.84 -4.07
C LEU A 164 -0.53 -16.74 -4.73
N GLU A 165 -0.94 -17.65 -5.62
CA GLU A 165 -0.02 -18.62 -6.25
C GLU A 165 1.02 -17.94 -7.15
N SER A 166 0.71 -16.72 -7.64
CA SER A 166 1.64 -15.90 -8.43
C SER A 166 2.97 -15.64 -7.71
N LEU A 167 2.98 -15.63 -6.37
CA LEU A 167 4.19 -15.40 -5.58
C LEU A 167 5.26 -16.51 -5.75
N ARG A 168 4.87 -17.71 -6.18
CA ARG A 168 5.81 -18.83 -6.40
C ARG A 168 6.83 -18.54 -7.50
N GLY A 169 6.52 -17.62 -8.41
CA GLY A 169 7.34 -17.30 -9.57
C GLY A 169 8.54 -16.39 -9.29
N PHE A 170 8.73 -15.91 -8.05
CA PHE A 170 9.77 -14.93 -7.73
C PHE A 170 10.86 -15.52 -6.84
N ALA A 171 12.10 -15.07 -7.05
CA ALA A 171 13.27 -15.56 -6.34
C ALA A 171 13.23 -15.21 -4.84
N GLN A 172 13.51 -16.20 -4.01
CA GLN A 172 13.47 -16.10 -2.55
C GLN A 172 14.85 -16.35 -1.94
N HIS A 173 15.03 -15.96 -0.68
CA HIS A 173 16.23 -16.30 0.07
C HIS A 173 16.35 -17.81 0.24
N GLU A 174 17.58 -18.31 0.12
CA GLU A 174 17.88 -19.73 0.30
C GLU A 174 17.52 -20.20 1.71
N GLY A 175 17.00 -21.44 1.82
CA GLY A 175 16.63 -22.05 3.10
C GLY A 175 15.25 -21.63 3.63
N LEU A 176 14.53 -20.75 2.93
CA LEU A 176 13.14 -20.44 3.24
C LEU A 176 12.16 -21.34 2.46
N VAL A 177 10.97 -21.54 3.01
CA VAL A 177 9.87 -22.22 2.30
C VAL A 177 9.32 -21.26 1.24
N PRO A 178 9.20 -21.69 -0.03
CA PRO A 178 8.66 -20.84 -1.08
C PRO A 178 7.25 -20.31 -0.75
N LEU A 179 7.08 -18.99 -0.81
CA LEU A 179 5.78 -18.33 -0.71
C LEU A 179 4.85 -18.67 -1.88
N GLY A 180 3.56 -18.45 -1.66
CA GLY A 180 2.49 -18.61 -2.62
C GLY A 180 1.54 -19.73 -2.24
N ALA A 181 0.29 -19.34 -1.98
CA ALA A 181 -0.75 -20.23 -1.50
C ALA A 181 -2.10 -19.89 -2.13
N ARG A 182 -2.92 -20.91 -2.35
CA ARG A 182 -4.34 -20.78 -2.61
C ARG A 182 -5.11 -21.33 -1.43
N VAL A 183 -5.99 -20.54 -0.84
CA VAL A 183 -6.85 -20.96 0.28
C VAL A 183 -8.27 -21.02 -0.23
N LEU A 184 -8.92 -22.17 -0.12
CA LEU A 184 -10.34 -22.33 -0.43
C LEU A 184 -11.16 -22.24 0.85
N PHE A 185 -12.25 -21.50 0.78
CA PHE A 185 -13.19 -21.29 1.87
C PHE A 185 -14.60 -21.75 1.50
N GLU A 186 -15.29 -22.30 2.49
CA GLU A 186 -16.73 -22.59 2.42
C GLU A 186 -17.49 -21.75 3.44
N VAL A 187 -18.75 -21.43 3.12
CA VAL A 187 -19.64 -20.68 3.99
C VAL A 187 -20.26 -21.63 5.01
N ASP A 188 -20.03 -21.38 6.29
CA ASP A 188 -20.86 -21.94 7.35
C ASP A 188 -22.09 -21.04 7.51
N ALA A 189 -23.19 -21.42 6.87
CA ALA A 189 -24.42 -20.62 6.88
C ALA A 189 -25.05 -20.47 8.27
N THR A 190 -24.78 -21.42 9.18
CA THR A 190 -25.31 -21.37 10.55
C THR A 190 -24.60 -20.31 11.37
N GLN A 191 -23.26 -20.27 11.26
CA GLN A 191 -22.43 -19.32 11.98
C GLN A 191 -22.19 -18.01 11.21
N ARG A 192 -22.56 -17.97 9.93
CA ARG A 192 -22.31 -16.85 9.00
C ARG A 192 -20.82 -16.49 8.91
N VAL A 193 -19.96 -17.50 8.85
CA VAL A 193 -18.49 -17.33 8.73
C VAL A 193 -17.93 -18.10 7.55
N LEU A 194 -16.73 -17.72 7.11
CA LEU A 194 -15.92 -18.53 6.19
C LEU A 194 -15.10 -19.55 6.97
N ARG A 195 -14.97 -20.77 6.43
CA ARG A 195 -14.07 -21.81 6.95
C ARG A 195 -13.08 -22.20 5.87
N ALA A 196 -11.78 -22.16 6.18
CA ALA A 196 -10.76 -22.67 5.28
C ALA A 196 -10.87 -24.20 5.20
N VAL A 197 -11.07 -24.73 3.99
CA VAL A 197 -11.30 -26.16 3.73
C VAL A 197 -10.16 -26.83 2.96
N ALA A 198 -9.34 -26.05 2.25
CA ALA A 198 -8.13 -26.55 1.61
C ALA A 198 -7.10 -25.44 1.42
N ILE A 199 -5.83 -25.80 1.43
CA ILE A 199 -4.70 -24.92 1.13
C ILE A 199 -3.78 -25.62 0.13
N ASP A 200 -3.57 -25.04 -1.04
CA ASP A 200 -2.58 -25.48 -2.02
C ASP A 200 -1.33 -24.59 -1.90
N SER A 201 -0.18 -25.19 -1.60
CA SER A 201 1.08 -24.45 -1.34
C SER A 201 2.32 -25.26 -1.73
N ALA A 202 3.52 -24.73 -1.44
CA ALA A 202 4.78 -25.47 -1.57
C ALA A 202 4.84 -26.75 -0.71
N LEU A 203 3.94 -26.90 0.27
CA LEU A 203 3.79 -28.09 1.12
C LEU A 203 2.88 -29.16 0.49
N GLY A 204 2.39 -28.92 -0.73
CA GLY A 204 1.31 -29.68 -1.34
C GLY A 204 -0.07 -29.16 -0.93
N ARG A 205 -1.10 -29.97 -1.21
CA ARG A 205 -2.47 -29.70 -0.79
C ARG A 205 -2.67 -30.22 0.63
N CYS A 206 -3.16 -29.36 1.53
CA CYS A 206 -3.54 -29.73 2.89
C CYS A 206 -5.00 -29.39 3.15
N THR A 207 -5.66 -30.22 3.95
CA THR A 207 -7.04 -30.07 4.43
C THR A 207 -7.09 -30.16 5.97
N PRO A 208 -8.16 -29.68 6.62
CA PRO A 208 -8.31 -29.82 8.06
C PRO A 208 -8.18 -31.28 8.53
N GLY A 209 -7.26 -31.53 9.46
CA GLY A 209 -6.95 -32.87 9.97
C GLY A 209 -5.61 -33.43 9.47
N ASP A 210 -5.09 -32.92 8.36
CA ASP A 210 -3.76 -33.27 7.88
C ASP A 210 -2.67 -32.75 8.83
N SER A 211 -1.60 -33.52 9.02
CA SER A 211 -0.47 -33.13 9.89
C SER A 211 0.23 -31.84 9.44
N GLY A 212 0.14 -31.50 8.15
CA GLY A 212 0.68 -30.27 7.57
C GLY A 212 -0.23 -29.03 7.67
N TRP A 213 -1.48 -29.20 8.11
CA TRP A 213 -2.51 -28.13 8.08
C TRP A 213 -2.07 -26.85 8.80
N GLU A 214 -1.48 -26.99 9.98
CA GLU A 214 -1.06 -25.85 10.80
C GLU A 214 0.09 -25.06 10.16
N LEU A 215 1.02 -25.75 9.50
CA LEU A 215 2.11 -25.12 8.78
C LEU A 215 1.60 -24.47 7.48
N ALA A 216 0.68 -25.13 6.77
CA ALA A 216 0.05 -24.58 5.57
C ALA A 216 -0.72 -23.28 5.87
N LYS A 217 -1.43 -23.19 7.00
CA LYS A 217 -2.09 -21.95 7.43
C LYS A 217 -1.10 -20.80 7.67
N ARG A 218 0.02 -21.08 8.33
CA ARG A 218 1.08 -20.08 8.57
C ARG A 218 1.72 -19.63 7.26
N LEU A 219 1.96 -20.54 6.31
CA LEU A 219 2.51 -20.21 5.00
C LEU A 219 1.54 -19.37 4.16
N ALA A 220 0.25 -19.69 4.20
CA ALA A 220 -0.79 -18.90 3.54
C ALA A 220 -0.86 -17.48 4.10
N LEU A 221 -0.85 -17.34 5.44
CA LEU A 221 -0.81 -16.03 6.08
C LEU A 221 0.47 -15.26 5.73
N CYS A 222 1.64 -15.90 5.77
CA CYS A 222 2.90 -15.27 5.39
C CYS A 222 2.89 -14.78 3.93
N SER A 223 2.29 -15.56 3.02
CA SER A 223 2.07 -15.18 1.63
C SER A 223 1.17 -13.93 1.52
N ALA A 224 0.04 -13.93 2.25
CA ALA A 224 -0.91 -12.82 2.26
C ALA A 224 -0.30 -11.53 2.85
N THR A 225 0.42 -11.63 3.97
CA THR A 225 1.14 -10.51 4.60
C THR A 225 2.22 -9.95 3.67
N THR A 226 2.99 -10.80 3.00
CA THR A 226 4.02 -10.36 2.06
C THR A 226 3.42 -9.64 0.86
N HIS A 227 2.41 -10.23 0.21
CA HIS A 227 1.73 -9.59 -0.92
C HIS A 227 1.02 -8.30 -0.49
N LEU A 228 0.37 -8.27 0.67
CA LEU A 228 -0.29 -7.07 1.18
C LEU A 228 0.72 -5.93 1.36
N SER A 229 1.87 -6.23 1.97
CA SER A 229 2.84 -5.22 2.34
C SER A 229 3.58 -4.67 1.12
N LEU A 230 4.06 -5.56 0.26
CA LEU A 230 4.88 -5.19 -0.90
C LEU A 230 4.03 -4.74 -2.09
N VAL A 231 2.95 -5.46 -2.40
CA VAL A 231 2.15 -5.23 -3.60
C VAL A 231 0.99 -4.28 -3.30
N ARG A 232 0.00 -4.71 -2.52
CA ARG A 232 -1.24 -3.92 -2.36
C ARG A 232 -1.02 -2.60 -1.64
N HIS A 233 -0.14 -2.57 -0.64
CA HIS A 233 0.18 -1.37 0.09
C HIS A 233 1.27 -0.57 -0.63
N PHE A 234 2.52 -1.05 -0.64
CA PHE A 234 3.60 -0.20 -1.13
C PHE A 234 3.52 0.05 -2.64
N ASN A 235 3.47 -1.00 -3.47
CA ASN A 235 3.43 -0.81 -4.92
C ASN A 235 2.15 -0.10 -5.37
N TRP A 236 0.96 -0.57 -4.97
CA TRP A 236 -0.29 -0.07 -5.53
C TRP A 236 -0.74 1.27 -4.93
N VAL A 237 -0.71 1.44 -3.60
CA VAL A 237 -1.13 2.70 -2.97
C VAL A 237 -0.09 3.79 -3.18
N HIS A 238 1.20 3.53 -2.90
CA HIS A 238 2.21 4.60 -2.98
C HIS A 238 2.70 4.86 -4.40
N LEU A 239 3.13 3.82 -5.13
CA LEU A 239 3.83 3.98 -6.40
C LEU A 239 2.90 4.05 -7.62
N ALA A 240 1.95 3.13 -7.73
CA ALA A 240 1.06 3.04 -8.89
C ALA A 240 -0.11 4.02 -8.86
N SER A 241 -0.55 4.45 -7.68
CA SER A 241 -1.67 5.37 -7.51
C SER A 241 -1.24 6.71 -6.94
N GLY A 242 -0.76 6.74 -5.68
CA GLY A 242 -0.49 7.96 -4.93
C GLY A 242 0.50 8.91 -5.63
N ALA A 243 1.63 8.38 -6.13
CA ALA A 243 2.60 9.17 -6.88
C ALA A 243 1.96 9.88 -8.09
N HIS A 244 1.13 9.16 -8.84
CA HIS A 244 0.53 9.65 -10.08
C HIS A 244 -0.64 10.59 -9.84
N LEU A 245 -1.42 10.35 -8.78
CA LEU A 245 -2.42 11.29 -8.29
C LEU A 245 -1.79 12.65 -7.95
N ALA A 246 -0.67 12.64 -7.22
CA ALA A 246 0.06 13.85 -6.87
C ALA A 246 0.65 14.56 -8.10
N ILE A 247 1.22 13.80 -9.05
CA ILE A 247 1.77 14.34 -10.31
C ILE A 247 0.67 15.00 -11.15
N ALA A 248 -0.40 14.29 -11.48
CA ALA A 248 -1.48 14.80 -12.32
C ALA A 248 -2.16 16.02 -11.68
N THR A 249 -2.40 15.96 -10.37
CA THR A 249 -2.98 17.09 -9.61
C THR A 249 -2.10 18.33 -9.73
N ARG A 250 -0.79 18.19 -9.50
CA ARG A 250 0.16 19.31 -9.62
C ARG A 250 0.31 19.83 -11.06
N ASN A 251 0.29 18.93 -12.04
CA ASN A 251 0.48 19.29 -13.44
C ASN A 251 -0.74 19.97 -14.06
N ARG A 252 -1.97 19.64 -13.62
CA ARG A 252 -3.20 20.03 -14.35
C ARG A 252 -4.14 20.95 -13.60
N LEU A 253 -4.13 20.94 -12.27
CA LEU A 253 -5.04 21.76 -11.49
C LEU A 253 -4.33 23.05 -11.02
N PRO A 254 -4.80 24.24 -11.42
CA PRO A 254 -4.30 25.51 -10.88
C PRO A 254 -4.42 25.59 -9.35
N ALA A 255 -3.60 26.40 -8.66
CA ALA A 255 -3.64 26.48 -7.19
C ALA A 255 -5.01 26.96 -6.67
N ALA A 256 -5.67 27.84 -7.43
CA ALA A 256 -7.00 28.33 -7.13
C ALA A 256 -8.13 27.33 -7.46
N HIS A 257 -7.85 26.25 -8.20
CA HIS A 257 -8.86 25.27 -8.60
C HIS A 257 -9.45 24.56 -7.37
N PRO A 258 -10.79 24.39 -7.28
CA PRO A 258 -11.42 23.77 -6.11
C PRO A 258 -10.86 22.38 -5.79
N LEU A 259 -10.70 21.52 -6.80
CA LEU A 259 -10.10 20.19 -6.60
C LEU A 259 -8.64 20.23 -6.10
N MET A 260 -7.82 21.18 -6.56
CA MET A 260 -6.45 21.33 -6.04
C MET A 260 -6.50 21.62 -4.54
N ARG A 261 -7.32 22.59 -4.12
CA ARG A 261 -7.45 22.97 -2.72
C ARG A 261 -7.98 21.84 -1.83
N LEU A 262 -8.92 21.05 -2.35
CA LEU A 262 -9.48 19.90 -1.65
C LEU A 262 -8.46 18.76 -1.50
N LEU A 263 -7.78 18.39 -2.59
CA LEU A 263 -6.93 17.20 -2.64
C LEU A 263 -5.52 17.44 -2.10
N TRP A 264 -5.05 18.69 -2.09
CA TRP A 264 -3.69 19.04 -1.70
C TRP A 264 -3.24 18.48 -0.34
N PRO A 265 -4.04 18.52 0.74
CA PRO A 265 -3.64 17.95 2.02
C PRO A 265 -3.36 16.43 1.99
N TYR A 266 -3.92 15.71 1.03
CA TYR A 266 -3.78 14.26 0.87
C TYR A 266 -2.60 13.87 -0.03
N LEU A 267 -2.15 14.79 -0.89
CA LEU A 267 -1.15 14.52 -1.92
C LEU A 267 0.19 15.22 -1.68
N TYR A 268 0.22 16.26 -0.87
CA TYR A 268 1.45 17.02 -0.59
C TYR A 268 2.55 16.15 0.01
N ALA A 269 3.79 16.40 -0.43
CA ALA A 269 5.01 15.67 -0.03
C ALA A 269 5.07 14.19 -0.45
N THR A 270 4.13 13.71 -1.28
CA THR A 270 4.14 12.34 -1.80
C THR A 270 5.40 12.03 -2.59
N GLN A 271 5.90 12.96 -3.43
CA GLN A 271 7.06 12.67 -4.28
C GLN A 271 8.34 12.53 -3.44
N GLN A 272 8.56 13.44 -2.48
CA GLN A 272 9.68 13.34 -1.55
C GLN A 272 9.59 12.09 -0.68
N SER A 273 8.40 11.77 -0.16
CA SER A 273 8.19 10.59 0.68
C SER A 273 8.50 9.31 -0.11
N ASN A 274 7.93 9.18 -1.32
CA ASN A 274 8.12 8.01 -2.16
C ASN A 274 9.57 7.80 -2.58
N ASP A 275 10.29 8.85 -3.01
CA ASP A 275 11.72 8.72 -3.34
C ASP A 275 12.51 8.23 -2.11
N THR A 276 12.27 8.85 -0.96
CA THR A 276 13.00 8.57 0.28
C THR A 276 12.76 7.14 0.78
N VAL A 277 11.49 6.74 0.83
CA VAL A 277 11.08 5.44 1.34
C VAL A 277 11.46 4.34 0.36
N THR A 278 11.33 4.56 -0.95
CA THR A 278 11.75 3.58 -1.97
C THR A 278 13.23 3.27 -1.86
N ARG A 279 14.09 4.28 -1.67
CA ARG A 279 15.53 4.07 -1.44
C ARG A 279 15.79 3.26 -0.16
N GLY A 280 15.11 3.59 0.93
CA GLY A 280 15.27 2.91 2.23
C GLY A 280 14.80 1.45 2.22
N GLN A 281 13.73 1.16 1.49
CA GLN A 281 13.05 -0.13 1.54
C GLN A 281 13.49 -1.07 0.41
N MET A 282 13.66 -0.55 -0.80
CA MET A 282 13.82 -1.38 -2.00
C MET A 282 15.26 -1.54 -2.46
N LEU A 283 16.17 -0.62 -2.16
CA LEU A 283 17.59 -0.83 -2.52
C LEU A 283 18.13 -2.07 -1.81
N ARG A 284 19.17 -2.68 -2.39
CA ARG A 284 19.79 -3.88 -1.84
C ARG A 284 20.18 -3.69 -0.37
N GLY A 285 19.80 -4.63 0.48
CA GLY A 285 19.96 -4.57 1.93
C GLY A 285 18.91 -3.72 2.65
N GLY A 286 17.95 -3.14 1.92
CA GLY A 286 16.85 -2.35 2.47
C GLY A 286 15.80 -3.19 3.20
N ASP A 287 14.83 -2.50 3.79
CA ASP A 287 13.86 -3.12 4.71
C ASP A 287 13.08 -4.28 4.05
N PHE A 288 12.74 -4.20 2.75
CA PHE A 288 11.93 -5.23 2.11
C PHE A 288 12.67 -6.53 1.87
N GLU A 289 13.88 -6.46 1.31
CA GLU A 289 14.73 -7.65 1.14
C GLU A 289 15.07 -8.28 2.49
N THR A 290 15.17 -7.47 3.56
CA THR A 290 15.62 -7.94 4.87
C THR A 290 14.51 -8.40 5.81
N THR A 291 13.25 -8.09 5.48
CA THR A 291 12.08 -8.45 6.30
C THR A 291 11.25 -9.57 5.66
N PHE A 292 11.16 -9.60 4.32
CA PHE A 292 10.33 -10.55 3.59
C PHE A 292 11.16 -11.68 2.96
N SER A 293 10.48 -12.74 2.50
CA SER A 293 11.16 -13.94 1.98
C SER A 293 11.85 -13.75 0.63
N PHE A 294 11.50 -12.70 -0.12
CA PHE A 294 12.10 -12.43 -1.42
C PHE A 294 13.51 -11.87 -1.29
N ASN A 295 14.42 -12.37 -2.13
CA ASN A 295 15.70 -11.70 -2.30
C ASN A 295 15.51 -10.42 -3.15
N PHE A 296 16.55 -9.60 -3.28
CA PHE A 296 16.48 -8.35 -4.05
C PHE A 296 15.91 -8.53 -5.47
N GLU A 297 16.34 -9.56 -6.20
CA GLU A 297 15.92 -9.80 -7.59
C GLU A 297 14.44 -10.17 -7.66
N GLY A 298 14.00 -11.14 -6.84
CA GLY A 298 12.61 -11.56 -6.78
C GLY A 298 11.68 -10.44 -6.34
N MET A 299 12.12 -9.60 -5.40
CA MET A 299 11.38 -8.39 -5.01
C MET A 299 11.24 -7.43 -6.19
N CYS A 300 12.31 -7.11 -6.92
CA CYS A 300 12.23 -6.20 -8.08
C CYS A 300 11.29 -6.74 -9.16
N GLN A 301 11.39 -8.04 -9.48
CA GLN A 301 10.50 -8.71 -10.43
C GLN A 301 9.03 -8.67 -9.98
N LEU A 302 8.76 -8.87 -8.68
CA LEU A 302 7.41 -8.78 -8.11
C LEU A 302 6.82 -7.38 -8.31
N PHE A 303 7.58 -6.34 -8.01
CA PHE A 303 7.14 -4.95 -8.18
C PHE A 303 6.86 -4.61 -9.65
N ASP A 304 7.79 -4.96 -10.53
CA ASP A 304 7.67 -4.69 -11.97
C ASP A 304 6.44 -5.38 -12.57
N ARG A 305 6.22 -6.66 -12.21
CA ARG A 305 5.08 -7.43 -12.71
C ARG A 305 3.74 -6.94 -12.14
N SER A 306 3.65 -6.78 -10.83
CA SER A 306 2.39 -6.44 -10.15
C SER A 306 1.92 -5.01 -10.38
N TYR A 307 2.78 -4.11 -10.90
CA TYR A 307 2.41 -2.74 -11.20
C TYR A 307 1.23 -2.63 -12.18
N GLY A 308 1.27 -3.43 -13.26
CA GLY A 308 0.21 -3.45 -14.27
C GLY A 308 -1.09 -4.13 -13.79
N GLU A 309 -1.06 -4.79 -12.64
CA GLU A 309 -2.23 -5.46 -12.03
C GLU A 309 -3.00 -4.51 -11.10
N CYS A 310 -2.45 -3.33 -10.79
CA CYS A 310 -3.13 -2.32 -9.99
C CYS A 310 -4.43 -1.89 -10.69
N ASN A 311 -5.55 -1.98 -9.97
CA ASN A 311 -6.84 -1.49 -10.45
C ASN A 311 -7.37 -0.47 -9.45
N PHE A 312 -7.54 0.76 -9.90
CA PHE A 312 -7.95 1.87 -9.05
C PHE A 312 -9.31 1.67 -8.36
N VAL A 313 -10.15 0.76 -8.87
CA VAL A 313 -11.42 0.38 -8.23
C VAL A 313 -11.24 -0.09 -6.78
N MET A 314 -10.04 -0.56 -6.40
CA MET A 314 -9.74 -0.99 -5.03
C MET A 314 -9.92 0.13 -3.99
N ASN A 315 -9.90 1.40 -4.41
CA ASN A 315 -10.10 2.56 -3.55
C ASN A 315 -11.59 2.90 -3.34
N ASP A 316 -12.50 2.27 -4.10
CA ASP A 316 -13.94 2.31 -3.88
C ASP A 316 -14.37 0.96 -3.27
N PRO A 317 -14.44 0.84 -1.92
CA PRO A 317 -14.65 -0.45 -1.26
C PRO A 317 -16.00 -1.09 -1.63
N VAL A 318 -17.01 -0.29 -2.01
CA VAL A 318 -18.30 -0.81 -2.44
C VAL A 318 -18.20 -1.42 -3.84
N ALA A 319 -17.50 -0.75 -4.77
CA ALA A 319 -17.26 -1.29 -6.10
C ALA A 319 -16.33 -2.51 -6.07
N ASP A 320 -15.26 -2.46 -5.27
CA ASP A 320 -14.32 -3.57 -5.09
C ASP A 320 -15.00 -4.81 -4.50
N ALA A 321 -15.81 -4.67 -3.44
CA ALA A 321 -16.56 -5.78 -2.84
C ALA A 321 -17.53 -6.44 -3.84
N ARG A 322 -18.17 -5.64 -4.71
CA ARG A 322 -19.02 -6.15 -5.79
C ARG A 322 -18.22 -6.88 -6.85
N ALA A 323 -17.07 -6.33 -7.27
CA ALA A 323 -16.18 -6.95 -8.25
C ALA A 323 -15.65 -8.32 -7.76
N ARG A 324 -15.35 -8.42 -6.46
CA ARG A 324 -14.95 -9.69 -5.81
C ARG A 324 -16.12 -10.62 -5.51
N GLN A 325 -17.36 -10.17 -5.71
CA GLN A 325 -18.60 -10.91 -5.47
C GLN A 325 -18.76 -11.40 -4.03
N VAL A 326 -18.40 -10.57 -3.05
CA VAL A 326 -18.50 -10.91 -1.61
C VAL A 326 -19.73 -10.32 -0.91
N VAL A 327 -20.50 -9.48 -1.60
CA VAL A 327 -21.72 -8.84 -1.07
C VAL A 327 -22.86 -9.86 -0.96
N ASP A 328 -23.56 -9.87 0.18
CA ASP A 328 -24.75 -10.70 0.44
C ASP A 328 -24.56 -12.22 0.22
N GLN A 329 -23.38 -12.74 0.54
CA GLN A 329 -23.02 -14.14 0.29
C GLN A 329 -23.28 -15.11 1.45
N GLY A 330 -24.05 -14.69 2.47
CA GLY A 330 -24.42 -15.55 3.60
C GLY A 330 -23.38 -15.67 4.72
N PHE A 331 -22.35 -14.82 4.73
CA PHE A 331 -21.41 -14.64 5.83
C PHE A 331 -21.21 -13.16 6.14
N ASP A 332 -20.67 -12.85 7.32
CA ASP A 332 -20.47 -11.48 7.76
C ASP A 332 -19.15 -10.89 7.23
N THR A 333 -19.20 -9.64 6.71
CA THR A 333 -18.06 -8.91 6.14
C THR A 333 -17.79 -7.60 6.90
N PRO A 334 -17.34 -7.67 8.18
CA PRO A 334 -17.20 -6.49 9.03
C PRO A 334 -16.20 -5.45 8.49
N THR A 335 -15.08 -5.88 7.88
CA THR A 335 -14.15 -4.93 7.25
C THR A 335 -14.83 -4.18 6.09
N GLU A 336 -15.56 -4.88 5.23
CA GLU A 336 -16.23 -4.26 4.08
C GLU A 336 -17.29 -3.25 4.54
N HIS A 337 -18.06 -3.58 5.58
CA HIS A 337 -19.04 -2.66 6.16
C HIS A 337 -18.37 -1.40 6.73
N ASN A 338 -17.26 -1.56 7.46
CA ASN A 338 -16.53 -0.43 8.02
C ASN A 338 -15.91 0.45 6.92
N LEU A 339 -15.33 -0.17 5.89
CA LEU A 339 -14.76 0.55 4.74
C LEU A 339 -15.84 1.28 3.96
N ALA A 340 -16.99 0.66 3.70
CA ALA A 340 -18.12 1.30 3.04
C ALA A 340 -18.66 2.48 3.87
N ALA A 341 -18.78 2.34 5.18
CA ALA A 341 -19.20 3.43 6.06
C ALA A 341 -18.23 4.61 6.03
N LEU A 342 -16.92 4.34 6.09
CA LEU A 342 -15.88 5.37 5.98
C LEU A 342 -15.91 6.05 4.59
N PHE A 343 -16.01 5.26 3.52
CA PHE A 343 -16.08 5.78 2.15
C PHE A 343 -17.30 6.65 1.93
N ASN A 344 -18.47 6.30 2.50
CA ASN A 344 -19.66 7.13 2.41
C ASN A 344 -19.45 8.52 3.04
N VAL A 345 -18.71 8.61 4.16
CA VAL A 345 -18.34 9.92 4.75
C VAL A 345 -17.49 10.74 3.78
N MET A 346 -16.50 10.13 3.15
CA MET A 346 -15.65 10.82 2.16
C MET A 346 -16.43 11.20 0.90
N LEU A 347 -17.37 10.35 0.47
CA LEU A 347 -18.24 10.59 -0.67
C LEU A 347 -19.21 11.73 -0.42
N ASP A 348 -19.85 11.76 0.75
CA ASP A 348 -20.75 12.84 1.12
C ASP A 348 -19.98 14.17 1.23
N HIS A 349 -18.79 14.15 1.84
CA HIS A 349 -17.90 15.32 1.85
C HIS A 349 -17.55 15.80 0.43
N ALA A 350 -17.15 14.88 -0.46
CA ALA A 350 -16.82 15.21 -1.84
C ALA A 350 -18.03 15.81 -2.59
N ARG A 351 -19.23 15.23 -2.43
CA ARG A 351 -20.46 15.75 -3.04
C ARG A 351 -20.79 17.15 -2.55
N GLU A 352 -20.78 17.36 -1.23
CA GLU A 352 -21.06 18.66 -0.63
C GLU A 352 -20.06 19.72 -1.11
N TYR A 353 -18.78 19.38 -1.13
CA TYR A 353 -17.73 20.28 -1.62
C TYR A 353 -17.92 20.62 -3.10
N LEU A 354 -18.11 19.62 -3.95
CA LEU A 354 -18.28 19.80 -5.39
C LEU A 354 -19.56 20.58 -5.72
N ALA A 355 -20.63 20.42 -4.94
CA ALA A 355 -21.89 21.14 -5.14
C ALA A 355 -21.74 22.66 -4.99
N LEU A 356 -20.71 23.14 -4.27
CA LEU A 356 -20.39 24.57 -4.16
C LEU A 356 -19.85 25.15 -5.48
N TYR A 357 -19.18 24.32 -6.28
CA TYR A 357 -18.47 24.75 -7.49
C TYR A 357 -19.17 24.33 -8.79
N TYR A 358 -19.93 23.24 -8.75
CA TYR A 358 -20.71 22.70 -9.88
C TYR A 358 -22.20 22.53 -9.49
N PRO A 359 -22.90 23.60 -9.09
CA PRO A 359 -24.25 23.51 -8.51
C PRO A 359 -25.31 23.04 -9.52
N VAL A 360 -25.11 23.31 -10.81
CA VAL A 360 -26.06 22.90 -11.86
C VAL A 360 -25.96 21.38 -12.10
N ALA A 361 -24.73 20.85 -12.13
CA ALA A 361 -24.48 19.42 -12.20
C ALA A 361 -24.94 18.68 -10.94
N ALA A 362 -24.73 19.26 -9.75
CA ALA A 362 -25.20 18.69 -8.48
C ALA A 362 -26.74 18.51 -8.44
N GLN A 363 -27.47 19.41 -9.11
CA GLN A 363 -28.94 19.35 -9.22
C GLN A 363 -29.42 18.41 -10.35
N GLY A 364 -28.50 17.76 -11.08
CA GLY A 364 -28.82 16.89 -12.22
C GLY A 364 -29.43 17.62 -13.42
N LYS A 365 -29.27 18.95 -13.50
CA LYS A 365 -29.90 19.78 -14.54
C LYS A 365 -29.08 19.85 -15.82
N SER A 366 -27.76 19.92 -15.69
CA SER A 366 -26.80 19.96 -16.81
C SER A 366 -25.41 19.60 -16.30
N ILE A 367 -24.55 19.05 -17.16
CA ILE A 367 -23.13 18.79 -16.88
C ILE A 367 -22.21 19.75 -17.65
N GLU A 368 -22.75 20.82 -18.20
CA GLU A 368 -22.02 21.77 -19.04
C GLU A 368 -20.89 22.48 -18.28
N ASP A 369 -21.10 22.82 -17.01
CA ASP A 369 -20.08 23.39 -16.13
C ASP A 369 -18.88 22.44 -15.98
N LEU A 370 -19.12 21.16 -15.68
CA LEU A 370 -18.10 20.10 -15.65
C LEU A 370 -17.41 19.90 -17.01
N GLN A 371 -18.16 19.94 -18.11
CA GLN A 371 -17.61 19.72 -19.46
C GLN A 371 -16.81 20.92 -20.00
N SER A 372 -17.12 22.12 -19.52
CA SER A 372 -16.42 23.37 -19.84
C SER A 372 -15.14 23.55 -19.02
N ASP A 373 -14.97 22.80 -17.92
CA ASP A 373 -13.79 22.84 -17.08
C ASP A 373 -12.62 22.10 -17.75
N THR A 374 -11.79 22.86 -18.46
CA THR A 374 -10.64 22.33 -19.18
C THR A 374 -9.56 21.77 -18.25
N ALA A 375 -9.42 22.31 -17.03
CA ALA A 375 -8.42 21.85 -16.07
C ALA A 375 -8.81 20.49 -15.50
N LEU A 376 -10.09 20.33 -15.12
CA LEU A 376 -10.68 19.05 -14.71
C LEU A 376 -10.49 17.97 -15.79
N LYS A 377 -10.79 18.28 -17.05
CA LYS A 377 -10.67 17.30 -18.14
C LYS A 377 -9.21 16.90 -18.38
N ALA A 378 -8.30 17.86 -18.40
CA ALA A 378 -6.88 17.58 -18.56
C ALA A 378 -6.31 16.78 -17.37
N TRP A 379 -6.80 17.04 -16.16
CA TRP A 379 -6.48 16.26 -14.96
C TRP A 379 -6.96 14.80 -15.07
N LEU A 380 -8.21 14.58 -15.48
CA LEU A 380 -8.75 13.23 -15.70
C LEU A 380 -8.01 12.47 -16.80
N ASP A 381 -7.67 13.14 -17.91
CA ASP A 381 -6.93 12.53 -19.01
C ASP A 381 -5.52 12.12 -18.56
N GLU A 382 -4.82 12.97 -17.79
CA GLU A 382 -3.51 12.63 -17.24
C GLU A 382 -3.59 11.51 -16.19
N LEU A 383 -4.61 11.50 -15.32
CA LEU A 383 -4.82 10.40 -14.39
C LEU A 383 -5.02 9.06 -15.09
N ASN A 384 -5.88 9.02 -16.12
CA ASN A 384 -6.11 7.80 -16.89
C ASN A 384 -4.89 7.36 -17.71
N HIS A 385 -3.97 8.28 -18.00
CA HIS A 385 -2.70 7.96 -18.64
C HIS A 385 -1.66 7.42 -17.66
N LEU A 386 -1.53 8.03 -16.48
CA LEU A 386 -0.47 7.71 -15.52
C LEU A 386 -0.79 6.52 -14.61
N VAL A 387 -2.04 6.42 -14.12
CA VAL A 387 -2.45 5.33 -13.23
C VAL A 387 -2.67 4.05 -14.06
N PRO A 388 -2.06 2.91 -13.70
CA PRO A 388 -2.28 1.64 -14.39
C PRO A 388 -3.76 1.30 -14.46
N ASN A 389 -4.24 0.93 -15.66
CA ASN A 389 -5.65 0.62 -15.94
C ASN A 389 -6.63 1.79 -15.73
N GLY A 390 -6.12 3.02 -15.54
CA GLY A 390 -6.91 4.23 -15.38
C GLY A 390 -7.69 4.32 -14.06
N VAL A 391 -8.47 5.39 -13.92
CA VAL A 391 -9.22 5.71 -12.69
C VAL A 391 -10.73 5.47 -12.82
N GLY A 392 -11.17 4.81 -13.90
CA GLY A 392 -12.56 4.41 -14.11
C GLY A 392 -13.53 5.52 -14.53
N LEU A 393 -13.11 6.78 -14.53
CA LEU A 393 -13.88 7.94 -15.02
C LEU A 393 -13.16 8.59 -16.19
N ARG A 394 -13.84 8.69 -17.34
CA ARG A 394 -13.32 9.35 -18.55
C ARG A 394 -13.89 10.76 -18.70
N SER A 395 -13.13 11.65 -19.32
CA SER A 395 -13.53 13.04 -19.59
C SER A 395 -14.78 13.16 -20.47
N ASP A 396 -15.00 12.21 -21.39
CA ASP A 396 -16.19 12.12 -22.25
C ASP A 396 -17.41 11.46 -21.59
N ALA A 397 -17.22 10.79 -20.46
CA ALA A 397 -18.25 10.15 -19.65
C ALA A 397 -18.43 10.83 -18.28
N LEU A 398 -18.01 12.09 -18.17
CA LEU A 398 -18.01 12.85 -16.93
C LEU A 398 -19.43 13.06 -16.41
N SER A 399 -19.63 12.78 -15.12
CA SER A 399 -20.85 13.08 -14.38
C SER A 399 -20.50 13.60 -13.00
N PHE A 400 -21.41 14.33 -12.36
CA PHE A 400 -21.21 14.84 -11.01
C PHE A 400 -20.93 13.71 -10.01
N GLU A 401 -21.76 12.66 -10.04
CA GLU A 401 -21.60 11.50 -9.15
C GLU A 401 -20.30 10.73 -9.44
N GLY A 402 -19.95 10.55 -10.72
CA GLY A 402 -18.68 9.93 -11.10
C GLY A 402 -17.48 10.70 -10.57
N LEU A 403 -17.49 12.04 -10.68
CA LEU A 403 -16.45 12.88 -10.12
C LEU A 403 -16.40 12.82 -8.59
N ALA A 404 -17.55 12.88 -7.92
CA ALA A 404 -17.61 12.80 -6.46
C ALA A 404 -17.05 11.47 -5.93
N ARG A 405 -17.39 10.34 -6.57
CA ARG A 405 -16.82 9.02 -6.22
C ARG A 405 -15.32 8.96 -6.48
N LEU A 406 -14.85 9.51 -7.60
CA LEU A 406 -13.40 9.56 -7.88
C LEU A 406 -12.68 10.37 -6.80
N VAL A 407 -13.17 11.57 -6.47
CA VAL A 407 -12.59 12.42 -5.42
C VAL A 407 -12.57 11.70 -4.07
N ALA A 408 -13.67 11.03 -3.70
CA ALA A 408 -13.75 10.25 -2.47
C ALA A 408 -12.82 9.03 -2.44
N SER A 409 -12.43 8.50 -3.61
CA SER A 409 -11.47 7.41 -3.73
C SER A 409 -10.01 7.90 -3.67
N VAL A 410 -9.79 9.20 -3.88
CA VAL A 410 -8.47 9.85 -3.76
C VAL A 410 -8.19 10.29 -2.33
N ILE A 411 -9.23 10.78 -1.63
CA ILE A 411 -9.22 11.11 -0.19
C ILE A 411 -9.06 9.82 0.63
#